data_AF-Q10XH9-F1
#
_entry.id   AF-Q10XH9-F1
#
_cell.length_a   1.000
_cell.length_b   1.000
_cell.length_c   1.000
_cell.angle_alpha   90.00
_cell.angle_beta   90.00
_cell.angle_gamma   90.00
#
_symmetry.space_group_name_H-M   'P 1'
#
loop_
_entity.id
_entity.type
_entity.pdbx_description
1 polymer ?
#
loop_
_entity_poly.entity_id
_entity_poly.type
_entity_poly.pdbx_seq_one_letter_code
_entity_poly.pdbx_strand_id
1 'polypeptide(L)'
;MVTKQISDKTYHRRLIMSENKDSKGKGFGFGLGKMKELTEAFKKAQEVQEGAKKLQEELEQLEVEGSAGEGLVKVFMSGNQQPKRVEISPDVLKEDANRVNQLVTEAMQDAYKKSTTTMRERMEELTGGLNLPG
;
A
#
# COMPACT_ATOMS: atom_id res chain seq x y z
N MET A 1 57.99 -55.28 19.32
CA MET A 1 57.23 -55.95 20.41
C MET A 1 55.76 -55.58 20.19
N VAL A 2 54.90 -56.40 19.57
CA VAL A 2 54.42 -57.74 19.99
C VAL A 2 53.88 -57.59 21.42
N THR A 3 52.58 -57.67 21.76
CA THR A 3 51.52 -58.64 21.41
C THR A 3 50.21 -58.11 22.03
N LYS A 4 49.09 -57.95 21.30
CA LYS A 4 47.93 -58.88 21.24
C LYS A 4 47.65 -59.67 22.54
N GLN A 5 46.46 -59.49 23.11
CA GLN A 5 45.51 -60.57 23.43
C GLN A 5 44.15 -59.95 23.87
N ILE A 6 43.11 -59.96 23.02
CA ILE A 6 42.10 -61.03 22.80
C ILE A 6 41.06 -61.09 23.94
N SER A 7 39.80 -60.79 23.61
CA SER A 7 38.61 -61.67 23.69
C SER A 7 37.37 -60.78 23.49
N ASP A 8 36.28 -61.13 22.81
CA ASP A 8 35.79 -62.43 22.39
C ASP A 8 34.82 -62.26 21.19
N LYS A 9 34.73 -63.34 20.43
CA LYS A 9 33.92 -63.59 19.25
C LYS A 9 32.43 -63.51 19.58
N THR A 10 31.62 -62.96 18.68
CA THR A 10 30.52 -63.75 18.07
C THR A 10 29.89 -63.07 16.84
N TYR A 11 29.84 -63.86 15.75
CA TYR A 11 29.04 -63.70 14.52
C TYR A 11 29.56 -62.78 13.40
N HIS A 12 30.26 -63.42 12.48
CA HIS A 12 30.39 -63.01 11.08
C HIS A 12 29.26 -63.60 10.22
N ARG A 13 28.87 -62.80 9.21
CA ARG A 13 28.52 -63.21 7.83
C ARG A 13 27.07 -63.66 7.54
N ARG A 14 26.33 -62.77 6.87
CA ARG A 14 25.76 -63.06 5.52
C ARG A 14 25.46 -61.76 4.75
N LEU A 15 26.10 -61.61 3.59
CA LEU A 15 25.69 -60.70 2.52
C LEU A 15 24.28 -61.07 2.04
N ILE A 16 23.42 -60.07 1.87
CA ILE A 16 22.43 -60.05 0.78
C ILE A 16 22.51 -58.65 0.15
N MET A 17 22.84 -58.63 -1.14
CA MET A 17 22.64 -57.49 -2.03
C MET A 17 21.20 -57.50 -2.59
N SER A 18 20.74 -56.34 -3.07
CA SER A 18 19.39 -55.96 -3.59
C SER A 18 18.41 -55.60 -2.47
N GLU A 19 17.67 -54.49 -2.47
CA GLU A 19 16.98 -53.70 -3.51
C GLU A 19 17.20 -52.18 -3.25
N ASN A 20 17.63 -51.35 -4.19
CA ASN A 20 16.90 -50.65 -5.25
C ASN A 20 15.54 -50.02 -4.89
N LYS A 21 15.52 -48.68 -4.98
CA LYS A 21 14.39 -47.74 -5.11
C LYS A 21 13.40 -47.62 -3.94
N ASP A 22 13.51 -46.50 -3.21
CA ASP A 22 12.35 -45.71 -2.80
C ASP A 22 12.68 -44.21 -2.73
N SER A 23 12.97 -43.65 -3.91
CA SER A 23 12.77 -42.22 -4.18
C SER A 23 11.34 -42.02 -4.72
N LYS A 24 10.33 -42.19 -3.88
CA LYS A 24 8.95 -41.81 -4.22
C LYS A 24 8.29 -41.11 -3.05
N GLY A 25 7.85 -39.87 -3.29
CA GLY A 25 6.81 -39.23 -2.48
C GLY A 25 7.14 -37.89 -1.82
N LYS A 26 8.02 -37.05 -2.37
CA LYS A 26 8.10 -35.62 -1.96
C LYS A 26 8.12 -34.73 -3.18
N GLY A 27 6.95 -34.36 -3.69
CA GLY A 27 6.87 -33.40 -4.78
C GLY A 27 5.51 -33.31 -5.43
N PHE A 28 4.45 -33.01 -4.67
CA PHE A 28 3.17 -32.57 -5.28
C PHE A 28 2.31 -31.65 -4.38
N GLY A 29 2.84 -31.18 -3.24
CA GLY A 29 2.11 -30.29 -2.32
C GLY A 29 2.66 -28.86 -2.21
N PHE A 30 3.86 -28.57 -2.73
CA PHE A 30 4.53 -27.27 -2.55
C PHE A 30 4.22 -26.24 -3.64
N GLY A 31 3.57 -26.65 -4.74
CA GLY A 31 3.24 -25.79 -5.88
C GLY A 31 1.78 -25.32 -5.91
N LEU A 32 0.82 -26.16 -5.50
CA LEU A 32 -0.62 -25.85 -5.63
C LEU A 32 -1.11 -24.80 -4.63
N GLY A 33 -0.57 -24.75 -3.41
CA GLY A 33 -0.90 -23.72 -2.42
C GLY A 33 -0.41 -22.33 -2.83
N LYS A 34 0.85 -22.25 -3.27
CA LYS A 34 1.47 -21.00 -3.75
C LYS A 34 0.79 -20.42 -4.99
N MET A 35 0.30 -21.28 -5.88
CA MET A 35 -0.43 -20.83 -7.08
C MET A 35 -1.79 -20.21 -6.74
N LYS A 36 -2.50 -20.73 -5.73
CA LYS A 36 -3.77 -20.16 -5.27
C LYS A 36 -3.57 -18.81 -4.59
N GLU A 37 -2.60 -18.70 -3.69
CA GLU A 37 -2.24 -17.43 -3.04
C GLU A 37 -1.82 -16.37 -4.06
N LEU A 38 -1.04 -16.75 -5.07
CA LEU A 38 -0.62 -15.85 -6.15
C LEU A 38 -1.81 -15.36 -6.98
N THR A 39 -2.77 -16.24 -7.29
CA THR A 39 -3.95 -15.89 -8.08
C THR A 39 -4.85 -14.91 -7.33
N GLU A 40 -5.07 -15.12 -6.03
CA GLU A 40 -5.87 -14.21 -5.20
C GLU A 40 -5.17 -12.86 -4.99
N ALA A 41 -3.84 -12.86 -4.78
CA ALA A 41 -3.06 -11.62 -4.73
C ALA A 41 -3.13 -10.83 -6.05
N PHE A 42 -3.07 -11.52 -7.19
CA PHE A 42 -3.18 -10.88 -8.50
C PHE A 42 -4.55 -10.23 -8.72
N LYS A 43 -5.65 -10.93 -8.38
CA LYS A 43 -7.00 -10.35 -8.45
C LYS A 43 -7.15 -9.10 -7.60
N LYS A 44 -6.69 -9.15 -6.33
CA LYS A 44 -6.72 -7.97 -5.44
C LYS A 44 -5.90 -6.82 -6.01
N ALA A 45 -4.72 -7.09 -6.57
CA ALA A 45 -3.90 -6.06 -7.19
C ALA A 45 -4.59 -5.42 -8.41
N GLN A 46 -5.31 -6.21 -9.21
CA GLN A 46 -6.12 -5.69 -10.32
C GLN A 46 -7.26 -4.79 -9.82
N GLU A 47 -7.98 -5.21 -8.76
CA GLU A 47 -9.04 -4.40 -8.14
C GLU A 47 -8.51 -3.07 -7.59
N VAL A 48 -7.35 -3.07 -6.90
CA VAL A 48 -6.67 -1.83 -6.49
C VAL A 48 -6.33 -0.97 -7.71
N GLN A 49 -5.78 -1.57 -8.78
CA GLN A 49 -5.35 -0.82 -9.95
C GLN A 49 -6.51 -0.13 -10.67
N GLU A 50 -7.64 -0.82 -10.85
CA GLU A 50 -8.84 -0.25 -11.44
C GLU A 50 -9.48 0.80 -10.53
N GLY A 51 -9.59 0.49 -9.23
CA GLY A 51 -10.12 1.42 -8.24
C GLY A 51 -9.27 2.69 -8.10
N ALA A 52 -7.95 2.58 -8.19
CA ALA A 52 -7.05 3.73 -8.13
C ALA A 52 -7.21 4.65 -9.34
N LYS A 53 -7.45 4.10 -10.54
CA LYS A 53 -7.74 4.91 -11.74
C LYS A 53 -9.04 5.68 -11.57
N LYS A 54 -10.11 5.00 -11.17
CA LYS A 54 -11.41 5.62 -10.90
C LYS A 54 -11.32 6.68 -9.80
N LEU A 55 -10.58 6.38 -8.74
CA LEU A 55 -10.35 7.33 -7.65
C LEU A 55 -9.60 8.57 -8.12
N GLN A 56 -8.60 8.45 -8.99
CA GLN A 56 -7.93 9.63 -9.55
C GLN A 56 -8.90 10.53 -10.31
N GLU A 57 -9.77 9.97 -11.14
CA GLU A 57 -10.80 10.72 -11.87
C GLU A 57 -11.78 11.42 -10.89
N GLU A 58 -12.21 10.72 -9.83
CA GLU A 58 -13.07 11.29 -8.79
C GLU A 58 -12.38 12.42 -8.01
N LEU A 59 -11.12 12.24 -7.63
CA LEU A 59 -10.32 13.26 -6.93
C LEU A 59 -10.09 14.51 -7.79
N GLU A 60 -9.99 14.37 -9.11
CA GLU A 60 -9.82 15.50 -10.02
C GLU A 60 -11.08 16.37 -10.14
N GLN A 61 -12.26 15.76 -10.02
CA GLN A 61 -13.56 16.45 -10.05
C GLN A 61 -14.01 16.96 -8.68
N LEU A 62 -13.56 16.34 -7.60
CA LEU A 62 -13.85 16.79 -6.25
C LEU A 62 -13.35 18.23 -6.05
N GLU A 63 -14.09 19.03 -5.29
CA GLU A 63 -13.64 20.34 -4.82
C GLU A 63 -13.62 20.38 -3.30
N VAL A 64 -12.48 20.76 -2.74
CA VAL A 64 -12.31 21.08 -1.32
C VAL A 64 -12.15 22.59 -1.16
N GLU A 65 -12.84 23.15 -0.17
CA GLU A 65 -12.78 24.58 0.17
C GLU A 65 -11.83 24.79 1.35
N GLY A 66 -10.74 25.52 1.10
CA GLY A 66 -9.92 26.14 2.14
C GLY A 66 -10.29 27.59 2.36
N SER A 67 -10.13 28.10 3.58
CA SER A 67 -10.52 29.47 3.90
C SER A 67 -9.59 30.17 4.88
N ALA A 68 -9.61 31.50 4.85
CA ALA A 68 -8.95 32.37 5.81
C ALA A 68 -9.80 33.61 6.09
N GLY A 69 -9.47 34.32 7.18
CA GLY A 69 -10.18 35.53 7.59
C GLY A 69 -11.68 35.30 7.72
N GLU A 70 -12.09 34.26 8.45
CA GLU A 70 -13.50 33.89 8.66
C GLU A 70 -14.29 33.61 7.36
N GLY A 71 -13.60 33.16 6.30
CA GLY A 71 -14.23 32.86 5.02
C GLY A 71 -14.28 34.04 4.05
N LEU A 72 -13.64 35.16 4.39
CA LEU A 72 -13.49 36.30 3.49
C LEU A 72 -12.55 36.00 2.31
N VAL A 73 -11.62 35.05 2.48
CA VAL A 73 -10.84 34.47 1.38
C VAL A 73 -11.08 32.98 1.35
N LYS A 74 -11.43 32.46 0.17
CA LYS A 74 -11.64 31.03 -0.08
C LYS A 74 -10.81 30.57 -1.27
N VAL A 75 -10.18 29.42 -1.12
CA VAL A 75 -9.42 28.75 -2.18
C VAL A 75 -10.04 27.38 -2.39
N PHE A 76 -10.39 27.08 -3.64
CA PHE A 76 -10.96 25.80 -4.02
C PHE A 76 -9.89 25.00 -4.75
N MET A 77 -9.64 23.80 -4.26
CA MET A 77 -8.64 22.88 -4.79
C MET A 77 -9.30 21.52 -5.01
N SER A 78 -8.84 20.74 -5.97
CA SER A 78 -9.31 19.36 -6.11
C SER A 78 -8.64 18.40 -5.14
N GLY A 79 -9.14 17.16 -5.08
CA GLY A 79 -8.55 16.08 -4.30
C GLY A 79 -7.16 15.65 -4.78
N ASN A 80 -6.73 16.02 -6.00
CA ASN A 80 -5.37 15.82 -6.53
C ASN A 80 -4.50 17.09 -6.45
N GLN A 81 -4.81 17.98 -5.51
CA GLN A 81 -4.09 19.23 -5.24
C GLN A 81 -4.02 20.22 -6.42
N GLN A 82 -4.92 20.10 -7.41
CA GLN A 82 -4.99 21.10 -8.49
C GLN A 82 -5.84 22.31 -8.06
N PRO A 83 -5.33 23.54 -8.18
CA PRO A 83 -6.13 24.74 -7.93
C PRO A 83 -7.29 24.84 -8.92
N LYS A 84 -8.48 25.22 -8.44
CA LYS A 84 -9.68 25.40 -9.28
C LYS A 84 -10.11 26.86 -9.37
N ARG A 85 -10.31 27.51 -8.22
CA ARG A 85 -10.68 28.94 -8.15
C ARG A 85 -10.30 29.56 -6.81
N VAL A 86 -10.36 30.89 -6.77
CA VAL A 86 -10.18 31.70 -5.56
C VAL A 86 -11.34 32.70 -5.50
N GLU A 87 -11.92 32.87 -4.32
CA GLU A 87 -12.94 33.88 -4.04
C GLU A 87 -12.43 34.80 -2.94
N ILE A 88 -12.51 36.11 -3.16
CA ILE A 88 -12.04 37.14 -2.23
C ILE A 88 -13.17 38.14 -2.03
N SER A 89 -13.56 38.35 -0.78
CA SER A 89 -14.56 39.34 -0.40
C SER A 89 -14.09 40.76 -0.74
N PRO A 90 -15.00 41.66 -1.20
CA PRO A 90 -14.67 43.06 -1.44
C PRO A 90 -14.06 43.79 -0.24
N ASP A 91 -14.31 43.34 0.99
CA ASP A 91 -13.73 43.96 2.18
C ASP A 91 -12.23 43.69 2.30
N VAL A 92 -11.78 42.49 1.93
CA VAL A 92 -10.34 42.15 1.89
C VAL A 92 -9.63 42.96 0.83
N LEU A 93 -10.29 43.27 -0.30
CA LEU A 93 -9.70 44.11 -1.36
C LEU A 93 -9.45 45.57 -0.94
N LYS A 94 -10.02 46.01 0.18
CA LYS A 94 -9.78 47.35 0.76
C LYS A 94 -8.58 47.37 1.73
N GLU A 95 -8.07 46.21 2.11
CA GLU A 95 -6.93 46.08 3.01
C GLU A 95 -5.60 46.33 2.28
N ASP A 96 -4.52 46.47 3.05
CA ASP A 96 -3.19 46.62 2.47
C ASP A 96 -2.67 45.30 1.88
N ALA A 97 -1.72 45.40 0.95
CA ALA A 97 -1.19 44.25 0.23
C ALA A 97 -0.62 43.16 1.15
N ASN A 98 -0.02 43.51 2.30
CA ASN A 98 0.55 42.49 3.19
C ASN A 98 -0.55 41.64 3.81
N ARG A 99 -1.66 42.27 4.22
CA ARG A 99 -2.78 41.55 4.81
C ARG A 99 -3.49 40.65 3.80
N VAL A 100 -3.71 41.14 2.57
CA VAL A 100 -4.27 40.34 1.48
C VAL A 100 -3.39 39.13 1.18
N ASN A 101 -2.07 39.34 1.06
CA ASN A 101 -1.11 38.26 0.79
C ASN A 101 -1.12 37.19 1.89
N GLN A 102 -1.22 37.60 3.16
CA GLN A 102 -1.31 36.68 4.29
C GLN A 102 -2.58 35.83 4.20
N LEU A 103 -3.74 36.46 4.00
CA LEU A 103 -5.03 35.75 3.93
C LEU A 103 -5.09 34.75 2.78
N VAL A 104 -4.61 35.14 1.59
CA VAL A 104 -4.55 34.22 0.44
C VAL A 104 -3.63 33.03 0.72
N THR A 105 -2.48 33.28 1.35
CA THR A 105 -1.54 32.22 1.72
C THR A 105 -2.15 31.25 2.73
N GLU A 106 -2.81 31.76 3.76
CA GLU A 106 -3.50 30.96 4.77
C GLU A 106 -4.62 30.11 4.15
N ALA A 107 -5.46 30.69 3.29
CA ALA A 107 -6.54 29.96 2.63
C ALA A 107 -6.00 28.85 1.70
N MET A 108 -4.89 29.10 1.01
CA MET A 108 -4.24 28.10 0.15
C MET A 108 -3.65 26.96 0.97
N GLN A 109 -3.02 27.24 2.11
CA GLN A 109 -2.48 26.22 3.02
C GLN A 109 -3.60 25.35 3.59
N ASP A 110 -4.72 25.95 3.98
CA ASP A 110 -5.91 25.23 4.45
C ASP A 110 -6.51 24.34 3.35
N ALA A 111 -6.66 24.86 2.12
CA ALA A 111 -7.15 24.09 0.98
C ALA A 111 -6.24 22.89 0.66
N TYR A 112 -4.92 23.10 0.65
CA TYR A 112 -3.93 22.05 0.41
C TYR A 112 -3.97 20.97 1.50
N LYS A 113 -4.04 21.38 2.77
CA LYS A 113 -4.14 20.44 3.90
C LYS A 113 -5.41 19.59 3.81
N LYS A 114 -6.55 20.20 3.48
CA LYS A 114 -7.81 19.48 3.26
C LYS A 114 -7.71 18.53 2.06
N SER A 115 -7.20 18.99 0.93
CA SER A 115 -7.02 18.19 -0.29
C SER A 115 -6.16 16.95 -0.05
N THR A 116 -5.00 17.12 0.59
CA THR A 116 -4.09 16.01 0.89
C THR A 116 -4.68 15.03 1.91
N THR A 117 -5.41 15.54 2.90
CA THR A 117 -6.13 14.70 3.86
C THR A 117 -7.20 13.87 3.17
N THR A 118 -8.02 14.50 2.32
CA THR A 118 -9.06 13.80 1.56
C THR A 118 -8.48 12.75 0.61
N MET A 119 -7.40 13.07 -0.11
CA MET A 119 -6.70 12.09 -0.95
C MET A 119 -6.27 10.85 -0.15
N ARG A 120 -5.66 11.08 1.01
CA ARG A 120 -5.20 10.01 1.90
C ARG A 120 -6.36 9.15 2.38
N GLU A 121 -7.43 9.77 2.87
CA GLU A 121 -8.64 9.07 3.35
C GLU A 121 -9.26 8.21 2.24
N ARG A 122 -9.38 8.74 1.03
CA ARG A 122 -9.92 7.98 -0.11
C ARG A 122 -9.04 6.78 -0.51
N MET A 123 -7.72 6.94 -0.43
CA MET A 123 -6.78 5.85 -0.70
C MET A 123 -6.82 4.78 0.40
N GLU A 124 -6.95 5.20 1.67
CA GLU A 124 -7.15 4.31 2.81
C GLU A 124 -8.48 3.54 2.70
N GLU A 125 -9.56 4.19 2.25
CA GLU A 125 -10.85 3.52 1.96
C GLU A 125 -10.70 2.45 0.87
N LEU A 126 -10.03 2.80 -0.25
CA LEU A 126 -9.80 1.89 -1.38
C LEU A 126 -8.98 0.66 -0.97
N THR A 127 -7.91 0.86 -0.21
CA THR A 127 -6.98 -0.22 0.18
C THR A 127 -7.44 -1.00 1.41
N GLY A 128 -8.12 -0.33 2.35
CA GLY A 128 -8.68 -0.91 3.57
C GLY A 128 -9.85 -1.86 3.29
N GLY A 129 -10.64 -1.61 2.24
CA GLY A 129 -11.69 -2.53 1.79
C GLY A 129 -11.15 -3.88 1.28
N LEU A 130 -9.85 -3.96 0.95
CA LEU A 130 -9.23 -5.14 0.32
C LEU A 130 -8.48 -6.04 1.31
N ASN A 131 -8.47 -5.67 2.60
CA ASN A 131 -7.80 -6.40 3.69
C ASN A 131 -6.44 -6.94 3.22
N LEU A 132 -5.63 -6.03 2.65
CA LEU A 132 -4.34 -6.37 2.06
C LEU A 132 -3.41 -6.79 3.21
N PRO A 133 -2.80 -7.99 3.16
CA PRO A 133 -1.76 -8.33 4.12
C PRO A 133 -0.60 -7.33 3.96
N GLY A 134 -0.23 -6.69 5.06
CA GLY A 134 0.92 -5.77 5.11
C GLY A 134 2.25 -6.48 4.90
#